data_AF-A0A1G1B9V2-F1
#
_entry.id   AF-A0A1G1B9V2-F1
#
_cell.length_a   1.000
_cell.length_b   1.000
_cell.length_c   1.000
_cell.angle_alpha   90.00
_cell.angle_beta   90.00
_cell.angle_gamma   90.00
#
_symmetry.space_group_name_H-M   'P 1'
#
loop_
_entity.id
_entity.type
_entity.pdbx_description
1 polymer ?
#
loop_
_entity_poly.entity_id
_entity_poly.type
_entity_poly.pdbx_seq_one_letter_code
_entity_poly.pdbx_strand_id
1 'polypeptide(L)' 'MKTNYKLDYKRSKPNRFAVTEQQIVVQIDEDVAKVFDSSAKVNSALRAIISAYPQKSKKTSSHN' A
#
# COMPACT_ATOMS: atom_id res chain seq x y z
N MET A 1 -43.00 -9.39 -20.04
CA MET A 1 -41.82 -8.68 -19.52
C MET A 1 -40.84 -9.73 -19.00
N LYS A 2 -39.63 -9.85 -19.57
CA LYS A 2 -38.71 -10.96 -19.23
C LYS A 2 -37.98 -10.66 -17.91
N THR A 3 -38.04 -11.61 -16.98
CA THR A 3 -37.33 -11.58 -15.71
C THR A 3 -35.84 -11.75 -15.96
N ASN A 4 -35.04 -10.70 -15.72
CA ASN A 4 -33.60 -10.76 -15.94
C ASN A 4 -32.95 -11.77 -14.97
N TYR A 5 -31.97 -12.51 -15.48
CA TYR A 5 -31.22 -13.50 -14.71
C TYR A 5 -30.32 -12.79 -13.68
N LYS A 6 -30.50 -13.10 -12.40
CA LYS A 6 -29.65 -12.59 -11.31
C LYS A 6 -28.41 -13.49 -11.17
N LEU A 7 -27.31 -13.07 -11.78
CA LEU A 7 -26.00 -13.71 -11.56
C LEU A 7 -25.56 -13.49 -10.11
N ASP A 8 -25.40 -14.59 -9.37
CA ASP A 8 -24.80 -14.57 -8.04
C ASP A 8 -23.27 -14.60 -8.16
N TYR A 9 -22.69 -13.40 -8.26
CA TYR A 9 -21.24 -13.21 -8.36
C TYR A 9 -20.45 -13.75 -7.17
N LYS A 10 -21.09 -14.08 -6.04
CA LYS A 10 -20.43 -14.70 -4.88
C LYS A 10 -20.05 -16.15 -5.12
N ARG A 11 -20.72 -16.84 -6.05
CA ARG A 11 -20.45 -18.26 -6.40
C ARG A 11 -19.54 -18.40 -7.62
N SER A 12 -19.18 -17.29 -8.24
CA SER A 12 -18.26 -17.25 -9.37
C SER A 12 -16.82 -17.48 -8.91
N LYS A 13 -15.98 -17.96 -9.83
CA LYS A 13 -14.53 -18.08 -9.57
C LYS A 13 -13.94 -16.71 -9.19
N PRO A 14 -12.94 -16.66 -8.30
CA PRO A 14 -12.25 -15.42 -7.95
C PRO A 14 -11.81 -14.67 -9.21
N ASN A 15 -12.17 -13.38 -9.29
CA ASN A 15 -11.82 -12.56 -10.45
C ASN A 15 -10.32 -12.28 -10.42
N ARG A 16 -9.56 -12.86 -11.37
CA ARG A 16 -8.11 -12.69 -11.48
C ARG A 16 -7.66 -11.24 -11.78
N PHE A 17 -8.59 -10.39 -12.22
CA PHE A 17 -8.36 -8.97 -12.45
C PHE A 17 -8.90 -8.10 -11.32
N ALA A 18 -9.67 -8.67 -10.39
CA ALA A 18 -9.99 -7.96 -9.16
C ALA A 18 -8.70 -7.89 -8.36
N VAL A 19 -8.15 -6.68 -8.25
CA VAL A 19 -6.99 -6.39 -7.43
C VAL A 19 -7.40 -6.63 -5.97
N THR A 20 -7.02 -7.78 -5.41
CA THR A 20 -7.35 -8.13 -4.01
C THR A 20 -6.44 -7.42 -3.01
N GLU A 21 -5.26 -7.02 -3.44
CA GLU A 21 -4.27 -6.28 -2.66
C GLU A 21 -3.71 -5.15 -3.52
N GLN A 22 -3.66 -3.93 -3.00
CA GLN A 22 -2.99 -2.81 -3.67
C GLN A 22 -1.49 -3.09 -3.70
N GLN A 23 -1.04 -3.84 -4.72
CA GLN A 23 0.36 -4.07 -4.99
C GLN A 23 0.98 -2.79 -5.55
N ILE A 24 1.75 -2.11 -4.72
CA ILE A 24 2.56 -0.96 -5.14
C ILE A 24 3.90 -1.52 -5.61
N VAL A 25 4.15 -1.43 -6.92
CA VAL A 25 5.47 -1.72 -7.49
C VAL A 25 6.31 -0.45 -7.39
N VAL A 26 7.49 -0.57 -6.77
CA VAL A 26 8.43 0.55 -6.61
C VAL A 26 9.74 0.16 -7.29
N GLN A 27 10.20 1.00 -8.21
CA GLN A 27 11.53 0.89 -8.78
C GLN A 27 12.56 1.45 -7.79
N ILE A 28 13.64 0.70 -7.58
CA ILE A 28 14.77 1.09 -6.75
C ILE A 28 15.97 1.28 -7.68
N ASP A 29 16.76 2.33 -7.47
CA ASP A 29 17.95 2.61 -8.26
C ASP A 29 19.07 1.58 -7.98
N GLU A 30 19.98 1.42 -8.93
CA GLU A 30 21.00 0.36 -8.90
C GLU A 30 21.95 0.47 -7.70
N ASP A 31 22.32 1.69 -7.31
CA ASP A 31 23.15 1.97 -6.15
C ASP A 31 22.48 1.56 -4.84
N VAL A 32 21.17 1.80 -4.71
CA VAL A 32 20.37 1.38 -3.55
C VAL A 32 20.18 -0.13 -3.54
N ALA A 33 19.96 -0.76 -4.70
CA ALA A 33 19.81 -2.22 -4.83
C ALA A 33 21.11 -2.99 -4.49
N LYS A 34 22.29 -2.38 -4.67
CA LYS A 34 23.58 -2.95 -4.23
C LYS A 34 23.67 -3.05 -2.70
N VAL A 35 22.96 -2.20 -1.98
CA VAL A 35 22.95 -2.15 -0.50
C VAL A 35 21.78 -2.95 0.07
N PHE A 36 20.61 -2.89 -0.57
CA PHE A 36 19.38 -3.54 -0.11
C PHE A 36 18.85 -4.55 -1.13
N ASP A 37 18.83 -5.82 -0.74
CA ASP A 37 18.36 -6.93 -1.56
C ASP A 37 16.84 -7.05 -1.70
N SER A 38 16.07 -6.23 -0.98
CA SER A 38 14.61 -6.31 -0.97
C SER A 38 13.96 -5.00 -0.56
N SER A 39 12.76 -4.76 -1.10
CA SER A 39 11.90 -3.62 -0.73
C SER A 39 11.53 -3.64 0.76
N ALA A 40 11.44 -4.82 1.39
CA ALA A 40 11.20 -4.96 2.82
C ALA A 40 12.32 -4.32 3.67
N LYS A 41 13.59 -4.52 3.31
CA LYS A 41 14.73 -3.93 4.03
C LYS A 41 14.80 -2.42 3.82
N VAL A 42 14.56 -1.93 2.61
CA VAL A 42 14.46 -0.49 2.32
C VAL A 42 13.39 0.17 3.18
N ASN A 43 12.20 -0.43 3.23
CA ASN A 43 11.09 0.09 4.03
C ASN A 43 11.38 0.09 5.52
N SER A 44 12.06 -0.94 6.03
CA SER A 44 12.48 -1.00 7.43
C SER A 44 13.43 0.15 7.78
N ALA A 45 14.45 0.38 6.94
CA ALA A 45 15.42 1.46 7.14
C ALA A 45 14.75 2.85 7.08
N LEU A 46 13.91 3.10 6.06
CA LEU A 46 13.18 4.37 5.93
C LEU A 46 12.26 4.63 7.13
N ARG A 47 11.55 3.60 7.63
CA ARG A 47 10.69 3.73 8.82
C ARG A 47 11.51 4.04 10.08
N ALA A 48 12.67 3.42 10.25
CA ALA A 48 13.57 3.74 11.35
C ALA A 48 13.99 5.22 11.31
N ILE A 49 14.37 5.73 10.13
CA ILE A 49 14.71 7.14 9.93
C ILE A 49 13.51 8.05 10.24
N ILE A 50 12.32 7.73 9.72
CA ILE A 50 11.09 8.50 9.99
C ILE A 50 10.78 8.54 11.49
N SER A 51 10.99 7.42 12.20
CA SER A 51 10.74 7.33 13.65
C SER A 51 11.74 8.14 14.48
N ALA A 52 12.98 8.23 14.03
CA ALA A 52 14.02 9.04 14.66
C ALA A 52 13.89 10.53 14.28
N TYR A 53 13.16 10.84 13.20
CA TYR A 53 12.96 12.21 12.77
C TYR A 53 12.04 12.95 13.75
N PRO A 54 12.47 14.12 14.29
CA PRO A 54 11.67 14.85 15.26
C PRO A 54 10.36 15.29 14.60
N GLN A 55 9.26 14.72 15.07
CA GLN A 55 7.92 15.11 14.64
C GLN A 55 7.71 16.55 15.08
N LYS A 56 7.60 17.49 14.12
CA LYS A 56 7.12 18.83 14.43
C LYS A 56 5.77 18.66 15.12
N SER A 57 5.69 19.04 16.39
CA SER A 57 4.45 18.96 17.16
C SER A 57 3.38 19.64 16.34
N LYS A 58 2.34 18.87 15.96
CA LYS A 58 1.13 19.45 15.40
C LYS A 58 0.60 20.38 16.48
N LYS A 59 0.81 21.69 16.34
CA LYS A 59 0.09 22.66 17.14
C LYS A 59 -1.37 22.45 16.81
N THR A 60 -2.07 21.70 17.66
CA THR A 60 -3.52 21.68 17.68
C THR A 60 -3.94 23.11 18.03
N SER A 61 -4.27 23.89 17.00
CA SER A 61 -4.98 25.14 17.14
C SER A 61 -6.35 24.82 17.73
N SER A 62 -6.44 24.82 19.05
CA SER A 62 -7.70 24.86 19.78
C SER A 62 -8.36 26.19 19.46
N HIS A 63 -9.42 26.15 18.64
CA HIS A 63 -10.32 27.27 18.44
C HIS A 63 -11.29 27.25 19.63
N ASN A 64 -11.23 28.30 20.46
CA ASN A 64 -12.25 28.58 21.48
C ASN A 64 -13.44 29.29 20.85
#